data_AF-A0A6C1RUI6-F1
#
_entry.id   AF-A0A6C1RUI6-F1
#
_cell.length_a   1.000
_cell.length_b   1.000
_cell.length_c   1.000
_cell.angle_alpha   90.00
_cell.angle_beta   90.00
_cell.angle_gamma   90.00
#
_symmetry.space_group_name_H-M   'P 1'
#
loop_
_entity.id
_entity.type
_entity.pdbx_description
1 polymer ?
#
loop_
_entity_poly.entity_id
_entity_poly.type
_entity_poly.pdbx_seq_one_letter_code
_entity_poly.pdbx_strand_id
1 'polypeptide(L)' 'MKRVRSAVEDATARALSFPLAGSRATKHTRRVFLKDFPFAVVYRPDADGITIFALAHHARRPDYWKSRVQGR' A
#
# COMPACT_ATOMS: atom_id res chain seq x y z
N MET A 1 15.36 -6.41 16.66
CA MET A 1 14.93 -6.59 15.26
C MET A 1 13.48 -6.12 15.07
N LYS A 2 13.20 -4.82 14.81
CA LYS A 2 11.82 -4.29 14.63
C LYS A 2 11.63 -3.31 13.45
N ARG A 3 12.63 -3.13 12.56
CA ARG A 3 12.64 -2.01 11.58
C ARG A 3 11.56 -2.09 10.50
N VAL A 4 11.28 -3.28 9.97
CA VAL A 4 10.28 -3.43 8.89
C VAL A 4 8.87 -3.18 9.38
N ARG A 5 8.52 -3.68 10.59
CA ARG A 5 7.19 -3.50 11.18
C ARG A 5 6.85 -2.01 11.35
N SER A 6 7.77 -1.25 11.97
CA SER A 6 7.61 0.19 12.16
C SER A 6 7.45 0.90 10.81
N ALA A 7 8.25 0.54 9.81
CA ALA A 7 8.13 1.16 8.49
C ALA A 7 6.78 0.87 7.80
N VAL A 8 6.20 -0.34 8.00
CA VAL A 8 4.84 -0.67 7.54
C VAL A 8 3.81 0.17 8.29
N GLU A 9 3.89 0.24 9.62
CA GLU A 9 2.97 1.02 10.46
C GLU A 9 2.98 2.49 10.07
N ASP A 10 4.17 3.10 9.93
CA ASP A 10 4.33 4.48 9.52
C ASP A 10 3.76 4.74 8.11
N ALA A 11 3.98 3.81 7.17
CA ALA A 11 3.45 3.92 5.82
C ALA A 11 1.91 3.83 5.82
N THR A 12 1.34 2.88 6.56
CA THR A 12 -0.11 2.74 6.70
C THR A 12 -0.72 3.96 7.39
N ALA A 13 -0.10 4.50 8.44
CA ALA A 13 -0.55 5.72 9.10
C ALA A 13 -0.60 6.91 8.12
N ARG A 14 0.45 7.10 7.30
CA ARG A 14 0.46 8.13 6.25
C ARG A 14 -0.65 7.93 5.21
N ALA A 15 -0.88 6.68 4.79
CA ALA A 15 -1.96 6.37 3.86
C ALA A 15 -3.34 6.64 4.46
N LEU A 16 -3.54 6.38 5.76
CA LEU A 16 -4.80 6.64 6.43
C LEU A 16 -5.04 8.15 6.65
N SER A 17 -4.02 8.90 7.07
CA SER A 17 -4.11 10.35 7.26
C SER A 17 -4.30 11.11 5.95
N PHE A 18 -3.70 10.62 4.86
CA PHE A 18 -3.77 11.26 3.54
C PHE A 18 -4.07 10.24 2.43
N PRO A 19 -5.30 9.70 2.36
CA PRO A 19 -5.63 8.61 1.44
C PRO A 19 -5.46 8.93 -0.04
N LEU A 20 -5.47 10.22 -0.41
CA LEU A 20 -5.31 10.66 -1.79
C LEU A 20 -3.87 11.07 -2.16
N ALA A 21 -2.95 11.12 -1.19
CA ALA A 21 -1.55 11.52 -1.43
C ALA A 21 -0.68 10.40 -2.02
N GLY A 22 -1.08 9.13 -1.85
CA GLY A 22 -0.36 8.00 -2.43
C GLY A 22 -0.40 8.01 -3.96
N SER A 23 0.70 7.59 -4.59
CA SER A 23 0.81 7.51 -6.06
C SER A 23 -0.27 6.59 -6.62
N ARG A 24 -0.97 7.03 -7.66
CA ARG A 24 -2.01 6.24 -8.32
C ARG A 24 -1.41 4.96 -8.90
N ALA A 25 -2.17 3.88 -8.80
CA ALA A 25 -1.88 2.60 -9.42
C ALA A 25 -3.15 2.09 -10.13
N THR A 26 -3.04 0.95 -10.79
CA THR A 26 -4.15 0.34 -11.53
C THR A 26 -5.34 0.02 -10.62
N LYS A 27 -6.53 -0.17 -11.20
CA LYS A 27 -7.74 -0.63 -10.46
C LYS A 27 -8.13 0.29 -9.30
N HIS A 28 -8.02 1.61 -9.49
CA HIS A 28 -8.33 2.63 -8.48
C HIS A 28 -7.54 2.49 -7.17
N THR A 29 -6.41 1.78 -7.20
CA THR A 29 -5.54 1.65 -6.03
C THR A 29 -4.53 2.80 -5.98
N ARG A 30 -3.95 2.98 -4.80
CA ARG A 30 -2.87 3.91 -4.50
C ARG A 30 -1.76 3.17 -3.79
N ARG A 31 -0.56 3.74 -3.85
CA ARG A 31 0.64 3.17 -3.22
C ARG A 31 1.34 4.22 -2.38
N VAL A 32 1.77 3.80 -1.19
CA VAL A 32 2.71 4.55 -0.36
C VAL A 32 3.94 3.69 -0.14
N PHE A 33 5.12 4.28 -0.31
CA PHE A 33 6.39 3.58 -0.17
C PHE A 33 6.82 3.52 1.30
N LEU A 34 7.39 2.38 1.69
CA LEU A 34 8.06 2.27 2.98
C LEU A 34 9.37 3.02 2.92
N LYS A 35 9.74 3.67 4.02
CA LYS A 35 11.05 4.29 4.16
C LYS A 35 12.11 3.19 4.32
N ASP A 36 13.24 3.31 3.62
CA ASP A 36 14.41 2.41 3.66
C ASP A 36 14.19 0.96 3.18
N PHE A 37 12.98 0.62 2.72
CA PHE A 37 12.66 -0.75 2.27
C PHE A 37 12.03 -0.74 0.87
N PRO A 38 12.35 -1.73 0.01
CA PRO A 38 11.87 -1.80 -1.38
C PRO A 38 10.44 -2.33 -1.47
N PHE A 39 9.55 -1.84 -0.59
CA PHE A 39 8.15 -2.23 -0.51
C PHE A 39 7.23 -1.01 -0.53
N ALA A 40 6.02 -1.22 -1.04
CA ALA A 40 4.93 -0.28 -0.98
C ALA A 40 3.67 -0.92 -0.39
N VAL A 41 2.94 -0.18 0.44
CA VAL A 41 1.57 -0.55 0.82
C VAL A 41 0.65 -0.17 -0.34
N VAL A 42 -0.04 -1.15 -0.89
CA VAL A 42 -1.07 -0.97 -1.93
C VAL A 42 -2.43 -0.93 -1.24
N TYR A 43 -3.17 0.15 -1.44
CA TYR A 43 -4.46 0.36 -0.80
C TYR A 43 -5.46 1.03 -1.73
N ARG A 44 -6.73 1.09 -1.33
CA ARG A 44 -7.77 1.92 -1.95
C ARG A 44 -8.46 2.72 -0.83
N PRO A 45 -8.67 4.03 -1.00
CA PRO A 45 -9.54 4.80 -0.11
C PRO A 45 -10.99 4.34 -0.25
N ASP A 46 -11.67 4.20 0.86
CA ASP A 46 -13.12 3.95 0.96
C ASP A 46 -13.77 5.03 1.84
N ALA A 47 -15.07 4.91 2.11
CA ALA A 47 -15.81 5.92 2.87
C ALA A 47 -15.36 6.01 4.34
N ASP A 48 -14.88 4.90 4.91
CA ASP A 48 -14.58 4.75 6.34
C ASP A 48 -13.06 4.67 6.62
N GLY A 49 -12.22 4.74 5.59
CA GLY A 49 -10.78 4.71 5.71
C GLY A 49 -10.06 4.19 4.45
N ILE A 50 -9.22 3.18 4.65
CA ILE A 50 -8.46 2.55 3.58
C ILE A 50 -8.53 1.02 3.67
N THR A 51 -8.70 0.38 2.52
CA THR A 51 -8.56 -1.06 2.38
C THR A 51 -7.17 -1.39 1.83
N ILE A 52 -6.38 -2.16 2.59
CA ILE A 52 -5.03 -2.59 2.17
C ILE A 52 -5.13 -3.94 1.45
N PHE A 53 -4.55 -4.01 0.24
CA PHE A 53 -4.55 -5.24 -0.58
C PHE A 53 -3.23 -6.01 -0.50
N ALA A 54 -2.12 -5.30 -0.33
CA ALA A 54 -0.80 -5.91 -0.31
C ALA A 54 0.29 -5.01 0.25
N LEU A 55 1.32 -5.65 0.80
CA LEU A 55 2.68 -5.11 0.86
C LEU A 55 3.43 -5.63 -0.38
N ALA A 56 3.68 -4.77 -1.35
CA ALA A 56 4.23 -5.12 -2.65
C ALA A 56 5.70 -4.74 -2.76
N HIS A 57 6.56 -5.72 -3.02
CA HIS A 57 7.98 -5.47 -3.31
C HIS A 57 8.13 -4.85 -4.70
N HIS A 58 9.06 -3.91 -4.89
CA HIS A 58 9.18 -3.16 -6.15
C HIS A 58 9.60 -4.03 -7.33
N ALA A 59 10.54 -4.95 -7.13
CA ALA A 59 11.07 -5.82 -8.19
C ALA A 59 10.53 -7.27 -8.20
N ARG A 60 10.01 -7.80 -7.08
CA ARG A 60 9.66 -9.22 -6.96
C ARG A 60 8.18 -9.43 -7.17
N ARG A 61 7.83 -10.26 -8.17
CA ARG A 61 6.44 -10.55 -8.58
C ARG A 61 5.63 -9.24 -8.72
N PRO A 62 6.02 -8.36 -9.66
CA PRO A 62 5.29 -7.11 -9.87
C PRO A 62 3.81 -7.41 -10.04
N ASP A 63 2.97 -6.56 -9.46
CA ASP A 63 1.53 -6.58 -9.67
C ASP A 63 0.75 -7.84 -9.22
N TYR A 64 1.37 -8.77 -8.50
CA TYR A 64 0.70 -10.00 -8.04
C TYR A 64 -0.62 -9.75 -7.28
N TRP A 65 -0.72 -8.59 -6.62
CA TRP A 65 -1.86 -8.17 -5.83
C TRP A 65 -3.05 -7.72 -6.69
N LYS A 66 -2.87 -7.47 -8.00
CA LYS A 66 -3.95 -7.03 -8.88
C LYS A 66 -5.13 -8.01 -8.87
N SER A 67 -4.89 -9.31 -8.71
CA SER A 67 -5.97 -10.32 -8.60
C SER A 67 -6.83 -10.15 -7.34
N ARG A 68 -6.25 -9.67 -6.23
CA ARG A 68 -6.97 -9.44 -4.96
C ARG A 68 -7.93 -8.26 -5.00
N VAL A 69 -7.79 -7.40 -6.02
CA VAL A 69 -8.61 -6.20 -6.22
C VAL A 69 -9.85 -6.49 -7.08
N GLN A 70 -9.92 -7.65 -7.75
CA GLN A 70 -11.01 -7.96 -8.70
C GLN A 70 -12.34 -8.35 -8.04
N GLY A 71 -12.36 -8.63 -6.73
CA GLY A 71 -13.57 -9.07 -6.01
C GLY A 71 -13.91 -8.24 -4.77
N ARG A 72 -13.34 -7.03 -4.64
CA ARG A 72 -13.55 -6.09 -3.53
C ARG A 72 -13.51 -4.65 -4.04
#